data_AF-A0A931G7K1-F1
#
_entry.id   AF-A0A931G7K1-F1
#
_cell.length_a   1.000
_cell.length_b   1.000
_cell.length_c   1.000
_cell.angle_alpha   90.00
_cell.angle_beta   90.00
_cell.angle_gamma   90.00
#
_symmetry.space_group_name_H-M   'P 1'
#
loop_
_entity.id
_entity.type
_entity.pdbx_description
1 polymer ?
#
loop_
_entity_poly.entity_id
_entity_poly.type
_entity_poly.pdbx_seq_one_letter_code
_entity_poly.pdbx_strand_id
1 'polypeptide(L)'
;MTVRRKGGKPATVAVPAPAVDAPHTYVGTHGQEPVTGTAGRSRPIFATRMGNAWQASEAFRTVQRLAKAAGVEGRISPHSLRHTFATVALDAGTTLHELQDSMGHADPAQPEGTTGHGTRWKSQQTTT
;
A
#
# COMPACT_ATOMS: atom_id res chain seq x y z
N MET A 1 -1.82 14.09 -2.23
CA MET A 1 -2.41 13.78 -0.90
C MET A 1 -1.34 13.86 0.16
N THR A 2 -1.64 14.34 1.37
CA THR A 2 -0.66 14.37 2.48
C THR A 2 -0.90 13.19 3.43
N VAL A 3 0.15 12.40 3.69
CA VAL A 3 0.13 11.22 4.56
C VAL A 3 1.12 11.44 5.71
N ARG A 4 0.78 11.00 6.93
CA ARG A 4 1.74 10.98 8.05
C ARG A 4 2.48 9.65 8.04
N ARG A 5 3.81 9.70 7.88
CA ARG A 5 4.69 8.52 7.90
C ARG A 5 5.03 8.13 9.34
N LYS A 6 5.72 6.99 9.48
CA LYS A 6 6.34 6.56 10.76
C LYS A 6 7.14 7.73 11.35
N GLY A 7 6.94 8.03 12.63
CA GLY A 7 7.52 9.19 13.30
C GLY A 7 6.73 10.50 13.14
N GLY A 8 5.52 10.45 12.56
CA GLY A 8 4.60 11.58 12.50
C GLY A 8 4.92 12.64 11.45
N LYS A 9 5.99 12.44 10.66
CA LYS A 9 6.44 13.36 9.61
C LYS A 9 5.43 13.36 8.44
N PRO A 10 4.98 14.55 7.99
CA PRO A 10 4.12 14.64 6.81
C PRO A 10 4.92 14.30 5.55
N ALA A 11 4.28 13.63 4.61
CA ALA A 11 4.80 13.34 3.28
C ALA A 11 3.71 13.58 2.25
N THR A 12 4.06 14.18 1.12
CA THR A 12 3.15 14.31 -0.02
C THR A 12 3.30 13.08 -0.90
N VAL A 13 2.18 12.47 -1.27
CA VAL A 13 2.12 11.29 -2.12
C VAL A 13 1.22 11.61 -3.31
N ALA A 14 1.71 11.30 -4.51
CA ALA A 14 0.91 11.30 -5.73
C ALA A 14 -0.08 10.14 -5.66
N VAL A 15 -1.36 10.43 -5.85
CA VAL A 15 -2.43 9.43 -5.76
C VAL A 15 -3.17 9.44 -7.10
N PRO A 16 -3.33 8.28 -7.76
CA PRO A 16 -4.05 8.22 -9.02
C PRO A 16 -5.53 8.58 -8.80
N ALA A 17 -6.17 9.20 -9.81
CA ALA A 17 -7.55 9.68 -9.70
C ALA A 17 -8.55 8.63 -9.16
N PRO A 18 -8.52 7.35 -9.60
CA PRO A 18 -9.42 6.34 -9.04
C PRO A 18 -9.26 6.11 -7.53
N ALA A 19 -8.05 6.29 -6.99
CA ALA A 19 -7.79 6.15 -5.56
C ALA A 19 -8.21 7.39 -4.75
N VAL A 20 -8.45 8.52 -5.40
CA VAL A 20 -9.10 9.70 -4.81
C VAL A 20 -10.63 9.51 -4.82
N ASP A 21 -11.19 9.06 -5.93
CA ASP A 21 -12.64 8.92 -6.12
C ASP A 21 -13.26 7.82 -5.25
N ALA A 22 -12.54 6.73 -5.03
CA ALA A 22 -13.03 5.58 -4.27
C ALA A 22 -13.40 5.94 -2.82
N PRO A 23 -12.54 6.64 -2.03
CA PRO A 23 -12.93 7.15 -0.72
C PRO A 23 -14.15 8.08 -0.75
N HIS A 24 -14.25 9.00 -1.72
CA HIS A 24 -15.41 9.89 -1.81
C HIS A 24 -16.71 9.11 -2.03
N THR A 25 -16.68 8.15 -2.96
CA THR A 25 -17.81 7.26 -3.24
C THR A 25 -18.18 6.41 -2.01
N TYR A 26 -17.17 5.82 -1.36
CA TYR A 26 -17.34 5.01 -0.15
C TYR A 26 -18.02 5.82 0.96
N VAL A 27 -17.50 7.00 1.23
CA VAL A 27 -17.96 7.90 2.29
C VAL A 27 -19.39 8.37 1.99
N GLY A 28 -19.68 8.78 0.75
CA GLY A 28 -21.03 9.15 0.31
C GLY A 28 -22.05 8.01 0.40
N THR A 29 -21.66 6.78 0.07
CA THR A 29 -22.52 5.59 0.21
C THR A 29 -22.82 5.25 1.67
N HIS A 30 -21.88 5.52 2.57
CA HIS A 30 -22.02 5.28 4.01
C HIS A 30 -22.62 6.47 4.78
N GLY A 31 -23.06 7.53 4.08
CA GLY A 31 -23.61 8.75 4.70
C GLY A 31 -22.63 9.40 5.67
N GLN A 32 -21.34 9.19 5.46
CA GLN A 32 -20.28 9.88 6.17
C GLN A 32 -19.87 11.07 5.28
N GLU A 33 -19.53 12.22 5.85
CA GLU A 33 -18.81 13.26 5.11
C GLU A 33 -17.31 13.08 5.43
N PRO A 34 -16.40 13.15 4.43
CA PRO A 34 -14.98 13.08 4.72
C PRO A 34 -14.63 14.37 5.46
N VAL A 35 -14.24 14.26 6.74
CA VAL A 35 -13.83 15.44 7.51
C VAL A 35 -12.45 15.88 6.99
N THR A 36 -12.45 16.72 5.95
CA THR A 36 -11.29 17.50 5.55
C THR A 36 -11.05 18.54 6.64
N GLY A 37 -10.04 18.29 7.46
CA GLY A 37 -9.90 18.90 8.78
C GLY A 37 -10.04 20.42 8.81
N THR A 38 -10.95 20.89 9.66
CA THR A 38 -10.76 21.94 10.67
C THR A 38 -11.92 21.81 11.67
N ALA A 39 -11.61 21.73 12.96
CA ALA A 39 -12.53 21.59 14.12
C ALA A 39 -13.10 20.18 14.44
N GLY A 40 -12.68 19.65 15.60
CA GLY A 40 -13.45 18.69 16.42
C GLY A 40 -13.55 17.25 15.92
N ARG A 41 -12.60 16.38 16.35
CA ARG A 41 -12.58 14.91 16.14
C ARG A 41 -12.72 14.49 14.67
N SER A 42 -11.59 14.47 13.96
CA SER A 42 -11.48 13.83 12.64
C SER A 42 -12.03 12.40 12.68
N ARG A 43 -13.16 12.16 12.02
CA ARG A 43 -13.76 10.83 11.91
C ARG A 43 -12.89 9.97 10.98
N PRO A 44 -12.70 8.68 11.30
CA PRO A 44 -11.91 7.80 10.44
C PRO A 44 -12.64 7.61 9.11
N ILE A 45 -11.89 7.72 8.00
CA ILE A 45 -12.41 7.41 6.66
C ILE A 45 -12.86 5.95 6.62
N PHE A 46 -12.05 5.04 7.18
CA PHE A 46 -12.40 3.63 7.30
C PHE A 46 -12.93 3.34 8.72
N ALA A 47 -14.24 3.17 8.83
CA ALA A 47 -14.93 2.94 10.09
C ALA A 47 -15.64 1.58 10.11
N THR A 48 -15.70 0.96 11.28
CA THR A 48 -16.56 -0.21 11.51
C THR A 48 -18.02 0.22 11.52
N ARG A 49 -18.97 -0.73 11.48
CA ARG A 49 -20.41 -0.44 11.60
C ARG A 49 -20.76 0.35 12.88
N MET A 50 -19.94 0.23 13.92
CA MET A 50 -20.10 0.93 15.20
C MET A 50 -19.44 2.33 15.21
N GLY A 51 -18.83 2.76 14.10
CA GLY A 51 -18.17 4.06 13.97
C GLY A 51 -16.72 4.12 14.45
N ASN A 52 -16.14 3.00 14.88
CA ASN A 52 -14.75 2.93 15.33
C ASN A 52 -13.79 2.87 14.15
N ALA A 53 -12.58 3.42 14.29
CA ALA A 53 -11.55 3.31 13.26
C ALA A 53 -11.22 1.83 12.97
N TRP A 54 -10.95 1.50 11.71
CA TRP A 54 -10.48 0.17 11.35
C TRP A 54 -9.15 -0.16 12.04
N GLN A 55 -9.08 -1.38 12.56
CA GLN A 55 -7.80 -2.00 12.87
C GLN A 55 -7.20 -2.64 11.61
N ALA A 56 -5.90 -2.92 11.62
CA ALA A 56 -5.24 -3.57 10.48
C ALA A 56 -5.94 -4.89 10.06
N SER A 57 -6.41 -5.67 11.03
CA SER A 57 -7.15 -6.92 10.79
C SER A 57 -8.44 -6.74 9.97
N GLU A 58 -9.11 -5.59 10.08
CA GLU A 58 -10.34 -5.30 9.33
C GLU A 58 -10.07 -5.13 7.84
N ALA A 59 -8.92 -4.56 7.48
CA ALA A 59 -8.48 -4.49 6.08
C ALA A 59 -8.23 -5.89 5.50
N PHE A 60 -7.55 -6.77 6.26
CA PHE A 60 -7.32 -8.16 5.83
C PHE A 60 -8.64 -8.91 5.63
N ARG A 61 -9.56 -8.84 6.60
CA ARG A 61 -10.87 -9.48 6.52
C ARG A 61 -11.69 -8.98 5.33
N THR A 62 -11.65 -7.67 5.09
CA THR A 62 -12.37 -7.05 3.97
C THR A 62 -11.81 -7.55 2.64
N VAL A 63 -10.48 -7.54 2.46
CA VAL A 63 -9.84 -8.04 1.23
C VAL A 63 -10.17 -9.51 0.99
N GLN A 64 -10.09 -10.37 2.01
CA GLN A 64 -10.43 -11.78 1.88
C GLN A 64 -11.90 -12.00 1.51
N ARG A 65 -12.82 -11.25 2.12
CA ARG A 65 -14.25 -11.32 1.81
C ARG A 65 -14.52 -10.92 0.36
N LEU A 66 -13.89 -9.85 -0.11
CA LEU A 66 -14.03 -9.37 -1.49
C LEU A 66 -13.42 -10.37 -2.50
N ALA A 67 -12.24 -10.92 -2.21
CA ALA A 67 -11.61 -11.95 -3.04
C ALA A 67 -12.52 -13.18 -3.20
N LYS A 68 -13.09 -13.67 -2.08
CA LYS A 68 -14.04 -14.79 -2.10
C LYS A 68 -15.29 -14.47 -2.92
N ALA A 69 -15.85 -13.26 -2.77
CA ALA A 69 -17.04 -12.84 -3.52
C ALA A 69 -16.78 -12.71 -5.03
N ALA A 70 -15.55 -12.34 -5.41
CA ALA A 70 -15.11 -12.23 -6.79
C ALA A 70 -14.66 -13.58 -7.40
N GLY A 71 -14.70 -14.67 -6.65
CA GLY A 71 -14.22 -15.98 -7.13
C GLY A 71 -12.70 -16.07 -7.30
N VAL A 72 -11.93 -15.18 -6.66
CA VAL A 72 -10.47 -15.19 -6.73
C VAL A 72 -9.93 -16.31 -5.84
N GLU A 73 -9.22 -17.25 -6.46
CA GLU A 73 -8.59 -18.37 -5.77
C GLU A 73 -7.27 -17.93 -5.09
N GLY A 74 -6.93 -18.58 -3.97
CA GLY A 74 -5.69 -18.35 -3.25
C GLY A 74 -5.76 -17.35 -2.10
N ARG A 75 -4.61 -17.13 -1.44
CA ARG A 75 -4.52 -16.31 -0.22
C ARG A 75 -4.23 -14.85 -0.57
N ILE A 76 -5.28 -14.10 -0.91
CA ILE A 76 -5.18 -12.65 -1.16
C ILE A 76 -5.16 -11.87 0.16
N SER A 77 -4.27 -10.88 0.23
CA SER A 77 -4.11 -9.98 1.36
C SER A 77 -3.81 -8.55 0.88
N PRO A 78 -3.89 -7.53 1.75
CA PRO A 78 -3.46 -6.17 1.40
C PRO A 78 -2.03 -6.11 0.85
N HIS A 79 -1.12 -6.98 1.33
CA HIS A 79 0.24 -7.07 0.79
C HIS A 79 0.25 -7.63 -0.63
N SER A 80 -0.58 -8.64 -0.94
CA SER A 80 -0.71 -9.19 -2.30
C SER A 80 -1.16 -8.11 -3.29
N LEU A 81 -2.09 -7.24 -2.89
CA LEU A 81 -2.53 -6.10 -3.69
C LEU A 81 -1.40 -5.09 -3.92
N ARG A 82 -0.60 -4.80 -2.88
CA ARG A 82 0.59 -3.92 -2.99
C ARG A 82 1.64 -4.48 -3.95
N HIS A 83 1.91 -5.77 -3.88
CA HIS A 83 2.81 -6.45 -4.83
C HIS A 83 2.29 -6.37 -6.26
N THR A 84 0.99 -6.64 -6.45
CA THR A 84 0.37 -6.55 -7.78
C THR A 84 0.50 -5.14 -8.36
N PHE A 85 0.31 -4.11 -7.54
CA PHE A 85 0.54 -2.72 -7.95
C PHE A 85 1.98 -2.50 -8.42
N ALA A 86 2.98 -2.99 -7.68
CA ALA A 86 4.38 -2.87 -8.07
C ALA A 86 4.68 -3.56 -9.40
N THR A 87 4.22 -4.81 -9.58
CA THR A 87 4.40 -5.56 -10.84
C THR A 87 3.72 -4.85 -12.01
N VAL A 88 2.45 -4.46 -11.86
CA VAL A 88 1.69 -3.79 -12.93
C VAL A 88 2.31 -2.44 -13.29
N ALA A 89 2.83 -1.69 -12.32
CA ALA A 89 3.50 -0.41 -12.59
C ALA A 89 4.81 -0.61 -13.37
N LEU A 90 5.63 -1.61 -13.01
CA LEU A 90 6.86 -1.93 -13.72
C LEU A 90 6.58 -2.43 -15.14
N ASP A 91 5.57 -3.30 -15.31
CA ASP A 91 5.16 -3.80 -16.63
C ASP A 91 4.63 -2.68 -17.54
N ALA A 92 4.02 -1.64 -16.96
CA ALA A 92 3.58 -0.45 -17.67
C ALA A 92 4.74 0.53 -18.00
N GLY A 93 5.99 0.20 -17.66
CA GLY A 93 7.17 1.02 -17.95
C GLY A 93 7.46 2.11 -16.92
N THR A 94 6.86 2.05 -15.73
CA THR A 94 7.16 3.00 -14.64
C THR A 94 8.58 2.77 -14.14
N THR A 95 9.34 3.84 -13.93
CA THR A 95 10.70 3.68 -13.40
C THR A 95 10.67 3.21 -11.95
N LEU A 96 11.72 2.49 -11.52
CA LEU A 96 11.82 2.01 -10.13
C LEU A 96 11.74 3.16 -9.11
N HIS A 97 12.30 4.32 -9.46
CA HIS A 97 12.29 5.51 -8.60
C HIS A 97 10.87 6.06 -8.41
N GLU A 98 10.10 6.20 -9.50
CA GLU A 98 8.71 6.66 -9.46
C GLU A 98 7.80 5.66 -8.71
N LEU A 99 8.05 4.35 -8.87
CA LEU A 99 7.36 3.32 -8.10
C LEU A 99 7.68 3.42 -6.60
N GLN A 100 8.95 3.61 -6.24
CA GLN A 100 9.39 3.74 -4.85
C GLN A 100 8.79 4.98 -4.17
N ASP A 101 8.69 6.10 -4.89
CA ASP A 101 8.04 7.31 -4.41
C ASP A 101 6.54 7.09 -4.19
N SER A 102 5.88 6.41 -5.12
CA SER A 102 4.45 6.08 -5.04
C SER A 102 4.12 5.12 -3.88
N MET A 103 4.99 4.14 -3.61
CA MET A 103 4.83 3.22 -2.48
C MET A 103 5.33 3.81 -1.15
N GLY A 104 6.11 4.88 -1.22
CA GLY A 104 6.73 5.57 -0.11
C GLY A 104 7.86 4.77 0.55
N HIS A 105 9.03 4.76 -0.09
CA HIS A 105 10.34 4.28 0.40
C HIS A 105 10.36 2.96 1.20
N ALA A 106 9.36 2.09 1.01
CA ALA A 106 9.33 0.76 1.58
C ALA A 106 8.68 -0.18 0.58
N ASP A 107 9.50 -0.94 -0.12
CA ASP A 107 9.46 -2.39 0.01
C ASP A 107 10.81 -2.98 -0.46
N PRO A 108 11.68 -3.47 0.44
CA PRO A 108 12.58 -4.55 0.09
C PRO A 108 11.75 -5.82 0.21
N ALA A 109 10.94 -6.12 -0.81
CA ALA A 109 10.05 -7.25 -0.78
C ALA A 109 10.80 -8.55 -1.12
N GLN A 110 11.77 -8.90 -0.29
CA GLN A 110 12.24 -10.27 -0.10
C GLN A 110 13.07 -10.35 1.21
N PRO A 111 12.67 -11.12 2.22
CA PRO A 111 13.66 -11.96 2.87
C PRO A 111 13.98 -13.07 1.86
N GLU A 112 14.90 -12.81 0.93
CA GLU A 112 15.59 -13.93 0.31
C GLU A 112 16.30 -14.70 1.43
N GLY A 113 16.16 -16.03 1.39
CA GLY A 113 16.42 -16.92 2.51
C GLY A 113 17.77 -16.67 3.20
N THR A 114 17.72 -16.51 4.51
CA THR A 114 18.87 -16.82 5.36
C THR A 114 19.10 -18.33 5.27
N THR A 115 19.96 -18.77 4.35
CA THR A 115 20.91 -19.89 4.48
C THR A 115 21.73 -19.94 3.20
N GLY A 116 23.02 -19.62 3.27
CA GLY A 116 23.92 -19.84 2.14
C GLY A 116 25.18 -18.98 2.16
N HIS A 117 26.14 -19.39 2.98
CA HIS A 117 27.58 -19.26 2.75
C HIS A 117 28.13 -17.88 2.32
N GLY A 118 28.80 -17.22 3.26
CA GLY A 118 29.83 -16.26 2.89
C GLY A 118 30.89 -16.92 2.02
N THR A 119 31.39 -16.19 1.02
CA THR A 119 32.82 -15.85 0.85
C THR A 119 33.02 -15.18 -0.51
N ARG A 120 33.36 -13.88 -0.46
CA ARG A 120 34.34 -13.19 -1.31
C ARG A 120 34.07 -13.05 -2.82
N TRP A 121 33.58 -11.88 -3.20
CA TRP A 121 33.84 -11.27 -4.51
C TRP A 121 35.06 -10.35 -4.41
N LYS A 122 36.12 -10.63 -5.18
CA LYS A 122 37.11 -9.63 -5.61
C LYS A 122 37.31 -9.80 -7.12
N SER A 123 36.93 -8.76 -7.85
CA SER A 123 37.15 -8.58 -9.29
C SER A 123 38.36 -7.68 -9.50
N GLN A 124 39.34 -8.10 -10.33
CA GLN A 124 40.18 -7.31 -11.26
C GLN A 124 40.73 -8.37 -12.26
N GLN A 125 40.35 -8.46 -13.56
CA GLN A 125 40.78 -7.64 -14.72
C GLN A 125 42.31 -7.42 -14.71
N THR A 126 43.16 -7.75 -15.71
CA THR A 126 43.14 -7.90 -17.19
C THR A 126 44.41 -8.72 -17.61
N THR A 127 44.44 -9.55 -18.67
CA THR A 127 45.02 -9.28 -20.05
C THR A 127 46.38 -8.55 -20.00
N THR A 128 47.52 -8.98 -20.57
CA THR A 128 47.94 -9.90 -21.65
C THR A 128 49.28 -10.53 -21.27
#